data_AF-A0A0N0GN41-F1
#
_entry.id   AF-A0A0N0GN41-F1
#
_cell.length_a   1.000
_cell.length_b   1.000
_cell.length_c   1.000
_cell.angle_alpha   90.00
_cell.angle_beta   90.00
_cell.angle_gamma   90.00
#
_symmetry.space_group_name_H-M   'P 1'
#
loop_
_entity.id
_entity.type
_entity.pdbx_description
1 polymer ?
#
loop_
_entity_poly.entity_id
_entity_poly.type
_entity_poly.pdbx_seq_one_letter_code
_entity_poly.pdbx_strand_id
1 'polypeptide(L)'
;MDTRKAGRLLIALAVLISLCGVVIHIGAIFAGLSWLRFFNAPQSVLSSYEAGTWLAPASCLVIAGLMGTCAYYAASALGVVRRPPLQRTGLLLMSAICGVRAALLPVLAIRHPELRNTFEILAALIWGSAGVGFMVSFFLTS
;
A
#
# COMPACT_ATOMS: atom_id res chain seq x y z
N MET A 1 23.92 -12.50 -10.89
CA MET A 1 23.30 -11.94 -9.67
C MET A 1 22.56 -13.06 -8.95
N ASP A 2 22.83 -13.30 -7.68
CA ASP A 2 22.24 -14.41 -6.92
C ASP A 2 20.72 -14.21 -6.78
N THR A 3 19.92 -15.13 -7.32
CA THR A 3 18.45 -15.05 -7.36
C THR A 3 17.84 -14.95 -5.96
N ARG A 4 18.52 -15.50 -4.93
CA ARG A 4 18.10 -15.36 -3.53
C ARG A 4 18.29 -13.95 -2.98
N LYS A 5 19.36 -13.26 -3.39
CA LYS A 5 19.60 -11.85 -2.99
C LYS A 5 18.56 -10.94 -3.64
N ALA A 6 18.26 -11.16 -4.92
CA ALA A 6 17.22 -10.43 -5.63
C ALA A 6 15.85 -10.60 -4.96
N GLY A 7 15.48 -11.84 -4.58
CA GLY A 7 14.22 -12.11 -3.87
C GLY A 7 14.13 -11.37 -2.54
N ARG A 8 15.19 -11.41 -1.71
CA ARG A 8 15.22 -10.67 -0.43
C ARG A 8 15.11 -9.15 -0.63
N LEU A 9 15.73 -8.61 -1.67
CA LEU A 9 15.64 -7.18 -1.99
C LEU A 9 14.20 -6.77 -2.35
N LEU A 10 13.49 -7.58 -3.14
CA LEU A 10 12.09 -7.33 -3.49
C LEU A 10 11.18 -7.32 -2.26
N ILE A 11 11.42 -8.21 -1.30
CA ILE A 11 10.67 -8.23 -0.04
C ILE A 11 10.99 -7.00 0.81
N ALA A 12 12.26 -6.62 0.91
CA ALA A 12 12.66 -5.41 1.62
C ALA A 12 12.03 -4.14 1.01
N LEU A 13 11.94 -4.06 -0.32
CA LEU A 13 11.24 -2.98 -1.01
C LEU A 13 9.74 -2.98 -0.67
N ALA A 14 9.07 -4.14 -0.66
CA ALA A 14 7.66 -4.21 -0.27
C ALA A 14 7.41 -3.75 1.17
N VAL A 15 8.31 -4.10 2.10
CA VAL A 15 8.28 -3.60 3.48
C VAL A 15 8.44 -2.08 3.51
N LEU A 16 9.45 -1.54 2.83
CA LEU A 16 9.73 -0.10 2.81
C LEU A 16 8.56 0.68 2.21
N ILE A 17 8.02 0.24 1.08
CA ILE A 17 6.86 0.86 0.43
C ILE A 17 5.66 0.89 1.38
N SER A 18 5.40 -0.23 2.07
CA SER A 18 4.29 -0.33 3.02
C SER A 18 4.49 0.64 4.20
N LEU A 19 5.70 0.73 4.76
CA LEU A 19 6.03 1.65 5.85
C LEU A 19 5.92 3.12 5.44
N CYS A 20 6.42 3.49 4.25
CA CYS A 20 6.23 4.83 3.71
C CYS A 20 4.75 5.16 3.58
N GLY A 21 3.93 4.20 3.15
CA GLY A 21 2.48 4.33 3.12
C GLY A 21 1.86 4.63 4.49
N VAL A 22 2.29 3.93 5.55
CA VAL A 22 1.88 4.23 6.93
C VAL A 22 2.21 5.69 7.29
N VAL A 23 3.46 6.10 7.05
CA VAL A 23 3.92 7.46 7.37
C VAL A 23 3.10 8.51 6.63
N ILE A 24 2.79 8.29 5.35
CA ILE A 24 1.99 9.22 4.54
C ILE A 24 0.57 9.38 5.12
N HIS A 25 -0.08 8.29 5.53
CA HIS A 25 -1.45 8.33 6.03
C HIS A 25 -1.54 8.82 7.47
N ILE A 26 -0.58 8.48 8.33
CA ILE A 26 -0.49 9.07 9.67
C ILE A 26 -0.15 10.56 9.56
N GLY A 27 0.79 10.92 8.68
CA GLY A 27 1.14 12.31 8.39
C GLY A 27 -0.06 13.12 7.91
N ALA A 28 -0.97 12.52 7.13
CA ALA A 28 -2.19 13.18 6.65
C ALA A 28 -3.12 13.67 7.76
N ILE A 29 -3.07 13.07 8.95
CA ILE A 29 -3.86 13.49 10.11
C ILE A 29 -3.35 14.84 10.65
N PHE A 30 -2.05 15.11 10.55
CA PHE A 30 -1.41 16.31 11.12
C PHE A 30 -1.06 17.38 10.08
N ALA A 31 -0.78 16.99 8.84
CA ALA A 31 -0.24 17.86 7.80
C ALA A 31 -1.30 18.74 7.10
N GLY A 32 -2.58 18.50 7.37
CA GLY A 32 -3.66 19.37 6.93
C GLY A 32 -4.18 19.15 5.51
N LEU A 33 -5.03 20.08 5.07
CA LEU A 33 -5.80 19.97 3.84
C LEU A 33 -4.93 20.01 2.57
N SER A 34 -3.80 20.73 2.61
CA SER A 34 -2.82 20.78 1.52
C SER A 34 -2.20 19.40 1.27
N TRP A 35 -1.94 18.62 2.32
CA TRP A 35 -1.45 17.25 2.22
C TRP A 35 -2.49 16.34 1.55
N LEU A 36 -3.74 16.40 2.01
CA LEU A 36 -4.83 15.61 1.42
C LEU A 36 -5.04 15.94 -0.06
N ARG A 37 -4.98 17.23 -0.45
CA ARG A 37 -5.05 17.64 -1.85
C ARG A 37 -3.84 17.16 -2.66
N PHE A 38 -2.64 17.20 -2.10
CA PHE A 38 -1.42 16.70 -2.75
C PHE A 38 -1.51 15.20 -3.06
N PHE A 39 -2.04 14.41 -2.14
CA PHE A 39 -2.30 12.97 -2.33
C PHE A 39 -3.61 12.68 -3.10
N ASN A 40 -4.20 13.69 -3.73
CA ASN A 40 -5.42 13.57 -4.53
C ASN A 40 -6.58 12.87 -3.79
N ALA A 41 -6.74 13.18 -2.50
CA ALA A 41 -7.80 12.60 -1.67
C ALA A 41 -9.20 12.92 -2.26
N PRO A 42 -10.17 12.00 -2.12
CA PRO A 42 -11.51 12.20 -2.65
C PRO A 42 -12.20 13.39 -1.95
N GLN A 43 -13.13 14.04 -2.68
CA GLN A 43 -13.85 15.22 -2.18
C GLN A 43 -14.59 14.96 -0.86
N SER A 44 -15.05 13.73 -0.61
CA SER A 44 -15.66 13.32 0.66
C SER A 44 -14.70 13.41 1.85
N VAL A 45 -13.41 13.11 1.63
CA VAL A 45 -12.37 13.22 2.68
C VAL A 45 -11.96 14.68 2.88
N LEU A 46 -11.86 15.47 1.81
CA LEU A 46 -11.55 16.90 1.90
C LEU A 46 -12.64 17.67 2.66
N SER A 47 -13.90 17.47 2.27
CA SER A 47 -15.05 18.07 2.96
C SER A 47 -15.17 17.59 4.41
N SER A 48 -14.88 16.31 4.68
CA SER A 48 -14.84 15.78 6.03
C SER A 48 -13.79 16.48 6.90
N TYR A 49 -12.60 16.74 6.36
CA TYR A 49 -11.52 17.43 7.06
C TYR A 49 -11.87 18.90 7.33
N GLU A 50 -12.41 19.63 6.33
CA GLU A 50 -12.86 21.01 6.51
C GLU A 50 -13.99 21.14 7.54
N ALA A 51 -14.90 20.17 7.56
CA ALA A 51 -16.01 20.11 8.52
C ALA A 51 -15.60 19.60 9.92
N GLY A 52 -14.35 19.19 10.13
CA GLY A 52 -13.87 18.65 11.41
C GLY A 52 -14.53 17.32 11.81
N THR A 53 -14.99 16.53 10.85
CA THR A 53 -15.69 15.26 11.09
C THR A 53 -14.71 14.08 11.16
N TRP A 54 -15.16 12.94 11.68
CA TRP A 54 -14.28 11.79 11.97
C TRP A 54 -13.89 10.96 10.74
N LEU A 55 -14.50 11.18 9.57
CA LEU A 55 -14.28 10.33 8.39
C LEU A 55 -12.85 10.47 7.84
N ALA A 56 -12.31 11.68 7.77
CA ALA A 56 -10.94 11.91 7.32
C ALA A 56 -9.88 11.21 8.23
N PRO A 57 -9.83 11.44 9.55
CA PRO A 57 -8.86 10.76 10.40
C PRO A 57 -9.10 9.25 10.52
N ALA A 58 -10.36 8.80 10.60
CA ALA A 58 -10.66 7.37 10.70
C ALA A 58 -10.22 6.60 9.44
N SER A 59 -10.48 7.14 8.24
CA SER A 59 -10.03 6.52 6.99
C SER A 59 -8.50 6.46 6.90
N CYS A 60 -7.80 7.53 7.29
CA CYS A 60 -6.34 7.54 7.33
C CYS A 60 -5.77 6.47 8.28
N LEU A 61 -6.34 6.32 9.48
CA LEU A 61 -5.93 5.30 10.46
C LEU A 61 -6.19 3.89 9.97
N VAL A 62 -7.36 3.62 9.35
CA VAL A 62 -7.68 2.32 8.79
C VAL A 62 -6.68 1.94 7.69
N ILE A 63 -6.40 2.86 6.77
CA ILE A 63 -5.45 2.61 5.68
C ILE A 63 -4.03 2.42 6.24
N ALA A 64 -3.61 3.26 7.19
CA ALA A 64 -2.33 3.11 7.87
C ALA A 64 -2.20 1.73 8.56
N GLY A 65 -3.26 1.26 9.23
CA GLY A 65 -3.28 -0.07 9.84
C GLY A 65 -3.16 -1.21 8.83
N LEU A 66 -3.87 -1.11 7.70
CA LEU A 66 -3.76 -2.08 6.61
C LEU A 66 -2.34 -2.11 6.02
N MET A 67 -1.76 -0.94 5.74
CA MET A 67 -0.39 -0.84 5.23
C MET A 67 0.65 -1.34 6.24
N GLY A 68 0.45 -1.06 7.54
CA GLY A 68 1.28 -1.59 8.62
C GLY A 68 1.23 -3.10 8.71
N THR A 69 0.05 -3.69 8.49
CA THR A 69 -0.14 -5.15 8.41
C THR A 69 0.65 -5.73 7.23
N CYS A 70 0.60 -5.09 6.06
CA CYS A 70 1.41 -5.51 4.90
C CYS A 70 2.91 -5.48 5.20
N ALA A 71 3.40 -4.41 5.84
CA ALA A 71 4.80 -4.30 6.25
C ALA A 71 5.19 -5.43 7.22
N TYR A 72 4.35 -5.70 8.22
CA TYR A 72 4.58 -6.76 9.20
C TYR A 72 4.64 -8.16 8.55
N TYR A 73 3.70 -8.47 7.65
CA TYR A 73 3.67 -9.77 6.96
C TYR A 73 4.86 -9.97 6.02
N ALA A 74 5.27 -8.94 5.28
CA ALA A 74 6.48 -9.02 4.43
C ALA A 74 7.77 -9.09 5.26
N ALA A 75 7.89 -8.32 6.33
CA ALA A 75 9.05 -8.39 7.23
C ALA A 75 9.17 -9.76 7.90
N SER A 76 8.04 -10.43 8.14
CA SER A 76 8.02 -11.78 8.67
C SER A 76 8.63 -12.80 7.71
N ALA A 77 8.51 -12.62 6.39
CA ALA A 77 9.14 -13.48 5.40
C ALA A 77 10.68 -13.32 5.36
N LEU A 78 11.20 -12.16 5.79
CA LEU A 78 12.64 -11.95 5.98
C LEU A 78 13.19 -12.51 7.30
N GLY A 79 12.31 -12.95 8.21
CA GLY A 79 12.69 -13.41 9.55
C GLY A 79 13.02 -12.27 10.53
N VAL A 80 12.67 -11.02 10.21
CA VAL A 80 12.92 -9.85 11.07
C VAL A 80 11.92 -9.78 12.22
N VAL A 81 10.69 -10.24 12.00
CA VAL A 81 9.60 -10.22 12.99
C VAL A 81 8.99 -11.62 13.17
N ARG A 82 8.29 -11.82 14.30
CA ARG A 82 7.60 -13.08 14.61
C ARG A 82 6.59 -13.44 13.50
N ARG A 83 6.47 -14.72 13.20
CA ARG A 83 5.54 -15.24 12.19
C ARG A 83 4.08 -15.08 12.63
N PRO A 84 3.23 -14.35 11.89
CA PRO A 84 1.81 -14.26 12.21
C PRO A 84 1.09 -15.59 11.98
N PRO A 85 0.01 -15.87 12.73
CA PRO A 85 -0.92 -16.93 12.35
C PRO A 85 -1.52 -16.56 10.98
N LEU A 86 -1.57 -17.50 10.03
CA LEU A 86 -2.05 -17.30 8.64
C LEU A 86 -1.14 -16.44 7.75
N GLN A 87 0.17 -16.41 7.99
CA GLN A 87 1.14 -15.67 7.15
C GLN A 87 0.99 -15.94 5.65
N ARG A 88 0.83 -17.21 5.25
CA ARG A 88 0.71 -17.60 3.83
C ARG A 88 -0.54 -17.03 3.16
N THR A 89 -1.70 -17.22 3.79
CA THR A 89 -2.98 -16.72 3.27
C THR A 89 -2.97 -15.20 3.19
N GLY A 90 -2.43 -14.52 4.20
CA GLY A 90 -2.29 -13.07 4.20
C GLY A 90 -1.42 -12.57 3.05
N LEU A 91 -0.23 -13.13 2.84
CA LEU A 91 0.67 -12.73 1.76
C LEU A 91 0.05 -12.93 0.37
N LEU A 92 -0.64 -14.06 0.16
CA LEU A 92 -1.34 -14.33 -1.09
C LEU A 92 -2.47 -13.33 -1.34
N LEU A 93 -3.29 -13.05 -0.33
CA LEU A 93 -4.37 -12.06 -0.43
C LEU A 93 -3.84 -10.67 -0.71
N MET A 94 -2.80 -10.22 0.00
CA MET A 94 -2.21 -8.90 -0.22
C MET A 94 -1.60 -8.78 -1.62
N SER A 95 -0.92 -9.83 -2.09
CA SER A 95 -0.40 -9.86 -3.46
C SER A 95 -1.53 -9.79 -4.50
N ALA A 96 -2.60 -10.56 -4.32
CA ALA A 96 -3.76 -10.54 -5.19
C ALA A 96 -4.43 -9.16 -5.22
N ILE A 97 -4.69 -8.55 -4.06
CA ILE A 97 -5.30 -7.22 -3.95
C ILE A 97 -4.42 -6.16 -4.64
N CYS A 98 -3.11 -6.17 -4.38
CA CYS A 98 -2.19 -5.21 -4.99
C CYS A 98 -2.07 -5.42 -6.50
N GLY A 99 -2.03 -6.67 -6.97
CA GLY A 99 -1.97 -7.03 -8.37
C GLY A 99 -3.25 -6.65 -9.12
N VAL A 100 -4.42 -6.98 -8.56
CA VAL A 100 -5.72 -6.59 -9.10
C VAL A 100 -5.84 -5.08 -9.14
N ARG A 101 -5.46 -4.36 -8.07
CA ARG A 101 -5.48 -2.89 -8.06
C ARG A 101 -4.60 -2.29 -9.16
N ALA A 102 -3.38 -2.77 -9.30
CA ALA A 102 -2.46 -2.31 -10.33
C ALA A 102 -2.98 -2.60 -11.76
N ALA A 103 -3.65 -3.73 -11.97
CA ALA A 103 -4.24 -4.12 -13.25
C ALA A 103 -5.58 -3.41 -13.56
N LEU A 104 -6.34 -3.03 -12.53
CA LEU A 104 -7.64 -2.38 -12.67
C LEU A 104 -7.50 -0.89 -13.02
N LEU A 105 -6.43 -0.24 -12.57
CA LEU A 105 -6.17 1.18 -12.87
C LEU A 105 -6.14 1.48 -14.38
N PRO A 106 -5.42 0.73 -15.24
CA PRO A 106 -5.46 0.92 -16.69
C PRO A 106 -6.86 0.77 -17.28
N VAL A 107 -7.66 -0.19 -16.78
CA VAL A 107 -9.03 -0.44 -17.26
C VAL A 107 -9.97 0.70 -16.86
N LEU A 108 -9.87 1.17 -15.62
CA LEU A 108 -10.61 2.34 -15.13
C LEU A 108 -10.19 3.62 -15.85
N ALA A 109 -8.90 3.81 -16.11
CA ALA A 109 -8.33 4.96 -16.82
C ALA A 109 -8.77 5.07 -18.29
N ILE A 110 -9.28 3.99 -18.89
CA ILE A 110 -9.92 4.04 -20.22
C ILE A 110 -11.33 4.64 -20.13
N ARG A 111 -12.08 4.35 -19.06
CA ARG A 111 -13.47 4.82 -18.87
C ARG A 111 -13.57 6.17 -18.16
N HIS A 112 -12.57 6.49 -17.35
CA HIS A 112 -12.49 7.68 -16.49
C HIS A 112 -11.13 8.36 -16.74
N PRO A 113 -11.01 9.20 -17.78
CA PRO A 113 -9.75 9.89 -18.10
C PRO A 113 -9.21 10.77 -16.95
N GLU A 114 -10.08 11.19 -16.02
CA GLU A 114 -9.75 11.88 -14.78
C GLU A 114 -8.86 11.07 -13.81
N LEU A 115 -8.77 9.74 -13.99
CA LEU A 115 -7.91 8.86 -13.20
C LEU A 115 -6.49 8.72 -13.77
N ARG A 116 -6.18 9.33 -14.92
CA ARG A 116 -4.82 9.36 -15.52
C ARG A 116 -3.89 10.39 -14.87
N ASN A 117 -4.02 10.58 -13.56
CA ASN A 117 -3.16 11.49 -12.84
C ASN A 117 -1.82 10.82 -12.54
N THR A 118 -0.74 11.60 -12.54
CA THR A 118 0.61 11.12 -12.23
C THR A 118 0.65 10.35 -10.90
N PHE A 119 -0.12 10.81 -9.90
CA PHE A 119 -0.22 10.14 -8.61
C PHE A 119 -0.78 8.72 -8.71
N GLU A 120 -1.89 8.53 -9.42
CA GLU A 120 -2.56 7.23 -9.55
C GLU A 120 -1.66 6.21 -10.29
N ILE A 121 -0.99 6.66 -11.35
CA ILE A 121 -0.03 5.83 -12.09
C ILE A 121 1.15 5.44 -11.21
N LEU A 122 1.76 6.41 -10.51
CA LEU A 122 2.88 6.13 -9.60
C LEU A 122 2.47 5.22 -8.45
N ALA A 123 1.30 5.47 -7.85
CA ALA A 123 0.76 4.63 -6.77
C ALA A 123 0.52 3.20 -7.26
N ALA A 124 0.00 3.01 -8.47
CA ALA A 124 -0.19 1.70 -9.08
C ALA A 124 1.13 0.96 -9.31
N LEU A 125 2.15 1.63 -9.83
CA LEU A 125 3.47 1.04 -10.06
C LEU A 125 4.16 0.67 -8.74
N ILE A 126 4.12 1.57 -7.76
CA ILE A 126 4.69 1.35 -6.42
C ILE A 126 4.01 0.18 -5.73
N TRP A 127 2.68 0.17 -5.65
CA TRP A 127 1.93 -0.92 -5.01
C TRP A 127 1.96 -2.21 -5.82
N GLY A 128 2.06 -2.13 -7.16
CA GLY A 128 2.30 -3.29 -8.01
C GLY A 128 3.64 -3.96 -7.72
N SER A 129 4.70 -3.16 -7.56
CA SER A 129 6.02 -3.67 -7.16
C SER A 129 6.01 -4.30 -5.77
N ALA A 130 5.29 -3.71 -4.81
CA ALA A 130 5.07 -4.33 -3.50
C ALA A 130 4.28 -5.65 -3.62
N GLY A 131 3.29 -5.72 -4.51
CA GLY A 131 2.55 -6.94 -4.85
C GLY A 131 3.45 -8.09 -5.29
N VAL A 132 4.46 -7.80 -6.13
CA VAL A 132 5.50 -8.76 -6.52
C VAL A 132 6.33 -9.18 -5.30
N GLY A 133 6.72 -8.24 -4.43
CA GLY A 133 7.43 -8.57 -3.18
C GLY A 133 6.62 -9.44 -2.22
N PHE A 134 5.30 -9.26 -2.12
CA PHE A 134 4.43 -10.17 -1.35
C PHE A 134 4.32 -11.55 -1.99
N MET A 135 4.27 -11.63 -3.32
CA MET A 135 4.29 -12.90 -4.05
C MET A 135 5.58 -13.68 -3.80
N VAL A 136 6.74 -13.01 -3.87
CA VAL A 136 8.03 -13.61 -3.57
C VAL A 136 8.10 -14.04 -2.09
N SER A 137 7.55 -13.24 -1.18
CA SER A 137 7.44 -13.59 0.24
C SER A 137 6.64 -14.88 0.46
N PHE A 138 5.55 -15.07 -0.29
CA PHE A 138 4.74 -16.29 -0.24
C PHE A 138 5.54 -17.52 -0.70
N PHE A 139 6.25 -17.42 -1.82
CA PHE A 139 7.07 -18.52 -2.34
C PHE A 139 8.28 -18.85 -1.46
N LEU A 140 8.94 -17.87 -0.84
CA LEU A 140 10.06 -18.13 0.08
C LEU A 140 9.64 -18.71 1.43
N THR A 141 8.36 -18.57 1.81
CA THR A 141 7.80 -19.15 3.03
C THR A 141 7.13 -20.50 2.76
N SER A 142 7.17 -21.00 1.51
CA SER A 142 6.58 -22.27 1.05
C SER A 142 7.54 -23.45 1.24
#